data_AF-A0A4S8M6J7-F1
#
_entry.id   AF-A0A4S8M6J7-F1
#
_cell.length_a   1.000
_cell.length_b   1.000
_cell.length_c   1.000
_cell.angle_alpha   90.00
_cell.angle_beta   90.00
_cell.angle_gamma   90.00
#
_symmetry.space_group_name_H-M   'P 1'
#
loop_
_entity.id
_entity.type
_entity.pdbx_description
1 polymer ?
#
loop_
_entity_poly.entity_id
_entity_poly.type
_entity_poly.pdbx_seq_one_letter_code
_entity_poly.pdbx_strand_id
1 'polypeptide(L)'
;MLVRLSTLFFSLFGLLLAGVLGTPTPEPKPEAQSADLAGLSIGDIINALGIGLVKNITATITLDSLTTNLISINFDVSNPLPIELTLDRVSSSAGINGTEFARFNHTFNPPVVVPILGQANSGQIDNVLLTQGALASLDIIPLGVLDLLNTDVDVRAGTIFGFGGIPIPIDGLKQSNVPVTYNLDITG
;
A
#
# COMPACT_ATOMS: atom_id res chain seq x y z
N MET A 1 78.18 29.55 16.01
CA MET A 1 77.89 30.92 16.45
C MET A 1 76.36 31.01 16.55
N LEU A 2 75.73 30.68 17.69
CA LEU A 2 75.44 31.56 18.86
C LEU A 2 74.82 32.90 18.41
N VAL A 3 73.67 33.46 18.86
CA VAL A 3 72.67 33.23 19.92
C VAL A 3 71.39 34.03 19.59
N ARG A 4 70.25 33.52 20.10
CA ARG A 4 68.93 34.06 20.51
C ARG A 4 68.61 35.59 20.56
N LEU A 5 67.30 35.83 20.85
CA LEU A 5 66.59 37.01 21.41
C LEU A 5 65.95 37.92 20.35
N SER A 6 64.72 38.41 20.42
CA SER A 6 63.56 38.25 21.31
C SER A 6 62.43 39.17 20.82
N THR A 7 61.19 38.66 20.84
CA THR A 7 59.90 39.31 21.21
C THR A 7 59.57 40.75 20.78
N LEU A 8 58.40 40.93 20.13
CA LEU A 8 57.39 42.01 20.24
C LEU A 8 56.58 42.00 18.92
N PHE A 9 55.26 42.12 18.79
CA PHE A 9 54.11 42.25 19.69
C PHE A 9 52.86 42.10 18.79
N PHE A 10 51.84 41.36 19.25
CA PHE A 10 50.39 41.59 19.04
C PHE A 10 49.74 41.61 17.62
N SER A 11 48.71 40.77 17.52
CA SER A 11 47.40 41.04 16.90
C SER A 11 47.25 40.90 15.38
N LEU A 12 46.76 39.73 14.94
CA LEU A 12 45.61 39.66 14.03
C LEU A 12 44.95 38.27 14.12
N PHE A 13 43.95 38.15 14.98
CA PHE A 13 42.56 37.91 14.62
C PHE A 13 42.32 36.53 13.96
N GLY A 14 41.79 35.61 14.76
CA GLY A 14 41.45 34.26 14.35
C GLY A 14 40.31 34.23 13.35
N LEU A 15 40.41 33.30 12.39
CA LEU A 15 39.28 32.80 11.62
C LEU A 15 39.38 31.27 11.61
N LEU A 16 38.66 30.67 12.57
CA LEU A 16 38.36 29.25 12.61
C LEU A 16 37.16 29.04 11.68
N LEU A 17 37.40 28.56 10.45
CA LEU A 17 36.34 28.10 9.55
C LEU A 17 35.89 26.71 10.03
N ALA A 18 34.86 26.67 10.86
CA ALA A 18 34.10 25.46 11.15
C ALA A 18 33.22 25.14 9.92
N GLY A 19 33.69 24.23 9.07
CA GLY A 19 32.86 23.61 8.03
C GLY A 19 31.88 22.63 8.68
N VAL A 20 30.64 23.06 8.90
CA VAL A 20 29.53 22.14 9.19
C VAL A 20 29.24 21.37 7.90
N LEU A 21 29.57 20.08 7.89
CA LEU A 21 29.09 19.14 6.88
C LEU A 21 27.59 18.94 7.12
N GLY A 22 26.76 19.73 6.42
CA GLY A 22 25.34 19.46 6.31
C GLY A 22 25.14 18.21 5.47
N THR A 23 24.72 17.10 6.08
CA THR A 23 24.21 15.95 5.34
C THR A 23 22.94 16.39 4.60
N PRO A 24 22.78 16.09 3.29
CA PRO A 24 21.56 16.42 2.58
C PRO A 24 20.38 15.73 3.27
N THR A 25 19.45 16.54 3.78
CA THR A 25 18.12 16.09 4.20
C THR A 25 17.46 15.43 2.98
N PRO A 26 16.89 14.21 3.09
CA PRO A 26 16.14 13.63 1.99
C PRO A 26 15.02 14.60 1.61
N GLU A 27 15.05 15.03 0.36
CA GLU A 27 14.04 15.89 -0.25
C GLU A 27 12.67 15.19 -0.09
N PRO A 28 11.65 15.86 0.46
CA PRO A 28 10.32 15.27 0.54
C PRO A 28 9.87 14.91 -0.88
N LYS A 29 9.56 13.63 -1.08
CA LYS A 29 9.01 13.09 -2.33
C LYS A 29 7.82 14.00 -2.72
N PRO A 30 7.76 14.53 -3.96
CA PRO A 30 6.61 15.30 -4.40
C PRO A 30 5.36 14.45 -4.18
N GLU A 31 4.45 14.93 -3.33
CA GLU A 31 3.10 14.39 -3.24
C GLU A 31 2.52 14.49 -4.65
N ALA A 32 2.24 13.34 -5.27
CA ALA A 32 1.53 13.31 -6.53
C ALA A 32 0.18 13.96 -6.27
N GLN A 33 -0.04 15.17 -6.80
CA GLN A 33 -1.33 15.84 -6.74
C GLN A 33 -2.36 14.85 -7.29
N SER A 34 -3.32 14.47 -6.46
CA SER A 34 -4.47 13.69 -6.89
C SER A 34 -5.08 14.40 -8.10
N ALA A 35 -5.38 13.64 -9.15
CA ALA A 35 -6.03 14.18 -10.34
C ALA A 35 -7.50 14.46 -10.00
N ASP A 36 -7.73 15.47 -9.17
CA ASP A 36 -9.04 15.82 -8.67
C ASP A 36 -9.89 16.39 -9.81
N LEU A 37 -10.99 15.71 -10.11
CA LEU A 37 -11.98 16.20 -11.06
C LEU A 37 -13.04 16.96 -10.27
N ALA A 38 -13.05 18.28 -10.37
CA ALA A 38 -13.96 19.15 -9.62
C ALA A 38 -13.88 19.00 -8.09
N GLY A 39 -12.69 18.67 -7.56
CA GLY A 39 -12.47 18.48 -6.12
C GLY A 39 -12.90 17.12 -5.57
N LEU A 40 -13.25 16.17 -6.46
CA LEU A 40 -13.45 14.76 -6.11
C LEU A 40 -12.22 13.96 -6.55
N SER A 41 -11.71 13.11 -5.66
CA SER A 41 -10.66 12.17 -6.02
C SER A 41 -11.20 11.11 -6.99
N ILE A 42 -10.30 10.44 -7.71
CA ILE A 42 -10.69 9.32 -8.58
C ILE A 42 -11.34 8.19 -7.76
N GLY A 43 -10.89 7.98 -6.52
CA GLY A 43 -11.51 7.05 -5.58
C GLY A 43 -12.95 7.43 -5.27
N ASP A 44 -13.23 8.71 -5.00
CA ASP A 44 -14.60 9.20 -4.77
C ASP A 44 -15.51 8.96 -5.97
N ILE A 45 -15.00 9.17 -7.18
CA ILE A 45 -15.75 8.92 -8.42
C ILE A 45 -16.05 7.42 -8.56
N ILE A 46 -15.06 6.55 -8.37
CA ILE A 46 -15.24 5.09 -8.47
C ILE A 46 -16.23 4.59 -7.42
N ASN A 47 -16.11 5.07 -6.19
CA ASN A 47 -17.02 4.76 -5.08
C ASN A 47 -18.45 5.21 -5.41
N ALA A 48 -18.62 6.44 -5.90
CA ALA A 48 -19.93 6.99 -6.28
C ALA A 48 -20.58 6.22 -7.44
N LEU A 49 -19.78 5.69 -8.36
CA LEU A 49 -20.25 4.87 -9.47
C LEU A 49 -20.50 3.41 -9.06
N GLY A 50 -20.08 2.98 -7.87
CA GLY A 50 -20.24 1.60 -7.39
C GLY A 50 -19.47 0.57 -8.23
N ILE A 51 -18.39 0.99 -8.89
CA ILE A 51 -17.57 0.14 -9.75
C ILE A 51 -16.65 -0.68 -8.85
N GLY A 52 -17.19 -1.72 -8.23
CA GLY A 52 -16.43 -2.64 -7.39
C GLY A 52 -15.33 -3.33 -8.20
N LEU A 53 -14.07 -3.01 -7.88
CA LEU A 53 -12.89 -3.55 -8.56
C LEU A 53 -12.53 -4.94 -8.05
N VAL A 54 -12.82 -5.26 -6.79
CA VAL A 54 -12.52 -6.58 -6.20
C VAL A 54 -13.74 -7.50 -6.37
N LYS A 55 -13.56 -8.71 -6.89
CA LYS A 55 -14.66 -9.67 -7.12
C LYS A 55 -14.76 -10.74 -6.06
N ASN A 56 -13.62 -11.25 -5.60
CA ASN A 56 -13.54 -12.27 -4.58
C ASN A 56 -12.24 -12.10 -3.80
N ILE A 57 -12.27 -12.46 -2.53
CA ILE A 57 -11.08 -12.58 -1.69
C ILE A 57 -11.00 -14.04 -1.22
N THR A 58 -9.84 -14.65 -1.35
CA THR A 58 -9.53 -15.91 -0.70
C THR A 58 -8.59 -15.64 0.47
N ALA A 59 -8.99 -16.05 1.67
CA ALA A 59 -8.20 -15.92 2.89
C ALA A 59 -7.78 -17.31 3.39
N THR A 60 -6.49 -17.47 3.68
CA THR A 60 -5.90 -18.71 4.20
C THR A 60 -5.43 -18.49 5.62
N ILE A 61 -6.03 -19.23 6.54
CA ILE A 61 -5.73 -19.19 7.98
C ILE A 61 -5.06 -20.51 8.34
N THR A 62 -3.85 -20.44 8.86
CA THR A 62 -3.11 -21.61 9.34
C THR A 62 -3.20 -21.74 10.86
N LEU A 63 -2.73 -22.85 11.43
CA LEU A 63 -2.62 -22.97 12.88
C LEU A 63 -1.73 -21.87 13.49
N ASP A 64 -0.65 -21.50 12.80
CA ASP A 64 0.26 -20.42 13.22
C ASP A 64 -0.44 -19.05 13.23
N SER A 65 -1.42 -18.84 12.34
CA SER A 65 -2.23 -17.62 12.34
C SER A 65 -2.97 -17.41 13.66
N LEU A 66 -3.35 -18.48 14.38
CA LEU A 66 -4.06 -18.37 15.66
C LEU A 66 -3.23 -17.73 16.77
N THR A 67 -1.90 -17.75 16.63
CA THR A 67 -0.98 -17.15 17.61
C THR A 67 -0.34 -15.87 17.10
N THR A 68 -0.03 -15.80 15.81
CA THR A 68 0.62 -14.65 15.18
C THR A 68 -0.34 -13.55 14.75
N ASN A 69 -1.63 -13.87 14.60
CA ASN A 69 -2.65 -13.01 14.00
C ASN A 69 -2.33 -12.57 12.56
N LEU A 70 -1.48 -13.33 11.85
CA LEU A 70 -1.12 -13.08 10.47
C LEU A 70 -1.72 -14.16 9.58
N ILE A 71 -2.32 -13.76 8.47
CA ILE A 71 -2.87 -14.67 7.46
C ILE A 71 -2.30 -14.34 6.08
N SER A 72 -2.55 -15.23 5.13
CA SER A 72 -2.30 -14.97 3.71
C SER A 72 -3.62 -14.78 2.98
N ILE A 73 -3.66 -13.90 1.99
CA ILE A 73 -4.82 -13.69 1.14
C ILE A 73 -4.42 -13.69 -0.33
N ASN A 74 -5.39 -13.84 -1.22
CA ASN A 74 -5.33 -13.35 -2.58
C ASN A 74 -6.71 -12.80 -2.96
N PHE A 75 -6.78 -12.00 -4.01
CA PHE A 75 -8.05 -11.46 -4.48
C PHE A 75 -8.09 -11.38 -6.00
N ASP A 76 -9.29 -11.44 -6.54
CA ASP A 76 -9.53 -11.23 -7.97
C ASP A 76 -9.92 -9.78 -8.20
N VAL A 77 -9.16 -9.09 -9.05
CA VAL A 77 -9.45 -7.74 -9.53
C VAL A 77 -10.09 -7.79 -10.91
N SER A 78 -11.09 -6.95 -11.13
CA SER A 78 -11.79 -6.79 -12.39
C SER A 78 -11.57 -5.40 -12.94
N ASN A 79 -11.23 -5.34 -14.23
CA ASN A 79 -11.06 -4.12 -14.98
C ASN A 79 -12.26 -3.91 -15.90
N PRO A 80 -13.13 -2.93 -15.64
CA PRO A 80 -14.29 -2.63 -16.47
C PRO A 80 -13.99 -1.68 -17.63
N LEU A 81 -12.74 -1.25 -17.79
CA LEU A 81 -12.35 -0.23 -18.76
C LEU A 81 -11.82 -0.86 -20.07
N PRO A 82 -11.98 -0.15 -21.22
CA PRO A 82 -11.44 -0.57 -22.51
C PRO A 82 -9.92 -0.29 -22.64
N ILE A 83 -9.19 -0.30 -21.52
CA ILE A 83 -7.73 -0.08 -21.44
C ILE A 83 -7.14 -1.04 -20.40
N GLU A 84 -5.88 -1.45 -20.55
CA GLU A 84 -5.19 -2.30 -19.57
C GLU A 84 -4.91 -1.51 -18.29
N LEU A 85 -5.05 -2.16 -17.14
CA LEU A 85 -4.64 -1.62 -15.85
C LEU A 85 -3.50 -2.48 -15.29
N THR A 86 -2.52 -1.85 -14.66
CA THR A 86 -1.46 -2.54 -13.94
C THR A 86 -1.41 -2.07 -12.51
N LEU A 87 -1.56 -2.97 -11.55
CA LEU A 87 -1.50 -2.66 -10.13
C LEU A 87 -0.06 -2.81 -9.63
N ASP A 88 0.48 -1.73 -9.07
CA ASP A 88 1.85 -1.71 -8.52
C ASP A 88 1.84 -1.86 -6.99
N ARG A 89 0.87 -1.24 -6.31
CA ARG A 89 0.71 -1.33 -4.84
C ARG A 89 -0.75 -1.36 -4.44
N VAL A 90 -1.05 -2.02 -3.33
CA VAL A 90 -2.33 -1.96 -2.64
C VAL A 90 -2.11 -1.84 -1.13
N SER A 91 -2.88 -0.98 -0.48
CA SER A 91 -3.00 -0.88 0.98
C SER A 91 -4.48 -0.92 1.31
N SER A 92 -4.92 -1.86 2.14
CA SER A 92 -6.35 -2.06 2.37
C SER A 92 -6.65 -2.40 3.83
N SER A 93 -7.84 -1.99 4.24
CA SER A 93 -8.50 -2.38 5.47
C SER A 93 -9.86 -2.97 5.14
N ALA A 94 -10.17 -4.11 5.76
CA ALA A 94 -11.41 -4.83 5.57
C ALA A 94 -12.06 -5.14 6.92
N GLY A 95 -13.39 -5.19 6.94
CA GLY A 95 -14.15 -5.34 8.17
C GLY A 95 -15.63 -5.63 7.96
N ILE A 96 -16.37 -5.60 9.05
CA ILE A 96 -17.82 -5.81 9.09
C ILE A 96 -18.44 -4.72 9.94
N ASN A 97 -19.50 -4.08 9.45
CA ASN A 97 -20.23 -3.03 10.15
C ASN A 97 -19.33 -1.87 10.64
N GLY A 98 -18.29 -1.54 9.86
CA GLY A 98 -17.33 -0.49 10.19
C GLY A 98 -16.23 -0.89 11.19
N THR A 99 -16.29 -2.09 11.77
CA THR A 99 -15.20 -2.63 12.60
C THR A 99 -14.17 -3.28 11.70
N GLU A 100 -12.92 -2.81 11.75
CA GLU A 100 -11.80 -3.39 11.00
C GLU A 100 -11.39 -4.74 11.61
N PHE A 101 -11.26 -5.76 10.76
CA PHE A 101 -10.81 -7.10 11.12
C PHE A 101 -9.50 -7.48 10.44
N ALA A 102 -9.20 -6.91 9.27
CA ALA A 102 -7.99 -7.22 8.53
C ALA A 102 -7.37 -5.94 7.94
N ARG A 103 -6.04 -5.88 7.91
CA ARG A 103 -5.28 -4.79 7.29
C ARG A 103 -3.99 -5.31 6.68
N PHE A 104 -3.62 -4.77 5.52
CA PHE A 104 -2.33 -5.03 4.91
C PHE A 104 -1.86 -3.89 4.01
N ASN A 105 -0.57 -3.92 3.67
CA ASN A 105 0.03 -3.11 2.63
C ASN A 105 1.00 -3.98 1.84
N HIS A 106 0.87 -3.99 0.51
CA HIS A 106 1.62 -4.87 -0.36
C HIS A 106 2.02 -4.14 -1.65
N THR A 107 3.30 -4.27 -2.03
CA THR A 107 3.83 -3.82 -3.32
C THR A 107 4.13 -5.04 -4.17
N PHE A 108 3.54 -5.09 -5.37
CA PHE A 108 3.65 -6.23 -6.26
C PHE A 108 5.00 -6.26 -6.99
N ASN A 109 5.61 -7.44 -7.07
CA ASN A 109 6.81 -7.66 -7.86
C ASN A 109 6.83 -9.11 -8.42
N PRO A 110 6.49 -9.33 -9.70
CA PRO A 110 6.12 -8.32 -10.70
C PRO A 110 4.75 -7.67 -10.42
N PRO A 111 4.46 -6.49 -11.01
CA PRO A 111 3.13 -5.87 -10.96
C PRO A 111 2.02 -6.79 -11.52
N VAL A 112 0.79 -6.60 -11.04
CA VAL A 112 -0.36 -7.39 -11.49
C VAL A 112 -0.99 -6.71 -12.70
N VAL A 113 -0.98 -7.40 -13.85
CA VAL A 113 -1.58 -6.92 -15.10
C VAL A 113 -3.03 -7.39 -15.17
N VAL A 114 -3.96 -6.44 -15.27
CA VAL A 114 -5.39 -6.68 -15.41
C VAL A 114 -5.82 -6.36 -16.84
N PRO A 115 -6.16 -7.38 -17.65
CA PRO A 115 -6.49 -7.19 -19.06
C PRO A 115 -7.67 -6.24 -19.29
N ILE A 116 -7.75 -5.72 -20.51
CA ILE A 116 -8.88 -4.91 -21.00
C ILE A 116 -10.19 -5.69 -20.80
N LEU A 117 -11.17 -5.08 -20.12
CA LEU A 117 -12.48 -5.71 -19.83
C LEU A 117 -12.36 -7.09 -19.16
N GLY A 118 -11.26 -7.33 -18.45
CA GLY A 118 -10.86 -8.64 -17.93
C GLY A 118 -10.78 -8.72 -16.42
N GLN A 119 -10.20 -9.82 -15.95
CA GLN A 119 -9.90 -10.06 -14.54
C GLN A 119 -8.49 -10.62 -14.40
N ALA A 120 -7.90 -10.42 -13.23
CA ALA A 120 -6.63 -11.03 -12.84
C ALA A 120 -6.64 -11.33 -11.35
N ASN A 121 -5.95 -12.39 -10.94
CA ASN A 121 -5.70 -12.67 -9.54
C ASN A 121 -4.46 -11.88 -9.07
N SER A 122 -4.49 -11.36 -7.85
CA SER A 122 -3.39 -10.62 -7.25
C SER A 122 -2.12 -11.44 -7.03
N GLY A 123 -2.23 -12.77 -7.04
CA GLY A 123 -1.27 -13.64 -6.39
C GLY A 123 -1.40 -13.60 -4.87
N GLN A 124 -0.62 -14.44 -4.20
CA GLN A 124 -0.63 -14.55 -2.74
C GLN A 124 0.04 -13.34 -2.10
N ILE A 125 -0.62 -12.80 -1.08
CA ILE A 125 -0.18 -11.70 -0.23
C ILE A 125 -0.13 -12.23 1.20
N ASP A 126 1.08 -12.31 1.75
CA ASP A 126 1.32 -12.76 3.11
C ASP A 126 1.29 -11.60 4.11
N ASN A 127 1.30 -11.95 5.41
CA ASN A 127 1.39 -11.01 6.53
C ASN A 127 0.22 -10.01 6.60
N VAL A 128 -0.98 -10.47 6.25
CA VAL A 128 -2.20 -9.69 6.49
C VAL A 128 -2.53 -9.77 7.97
N LEU A 129 -2.57 -8.61 8.62
CA LEU A 129 -2.81 -8.50 10.05
C LEU A 129 -4.30 -8.62 10.36
N LEU A 130 -4.65 -9.57 11.23
CA LEU A 130 -5.96 -9.67 11.84
C LEU A 130 -6.02 -8.74 13.07
N THR A 131 -6.63 -7.58 12.91
CA THR A 131 -6.56 -6.49 13.90
C THR A 131 -7.36 -6.76 15.17
N GLN A 132 -8.40 -7.61 15.08
CA GLN A 132 -9.14 -8.11 16.25
C GLN A 132 -8.54 -9.40 16.81
N GLY A 133 -7.45 -9.90 16.22
CA GLY A 133 -6.86 -11.20 16.51
C GLY A 133 -7.58 -12.35 15.81
N ALA A 134 -6.87 -13.45 15.61
CA ALA A 134 -7.34 -14.58 14.83
C ALA A 134 -8.59 -15.26 15.41
N LEU A 135 -8.66 -15.38 16.75
CA LEU A 135 -9.82 -15.99 17.41
C LEU A 135 -11.11 -15.19 17.20
N ALA A 136 -11.05 -13.86 17.31
CA ALA A 136 -12.21 -13.01 17.04
C ALA A 136 -12.58 -13.02 15.55
N SER A 137 -11.60 -13.15 14.66
CA SER A 137 -11.84 -13.27 13.22
C SER A 137 -12.49 -14.60 12.81
N LEU A 138 -12.49 -15.64 13.66
CA LEU A 138 -13.23 -16.88 13.34
C LEU A 138 -14.74 -16.67 13.32
N ASP A 139 -15.26 -15.75 14.14
CA ASP A 139 -16.69 -15.48 14.24
C ASP A 139 -17.28 -14.82 12.99
N ILE A 140 -16.44 -14.19 12.16
CA ILE A 140 -16.87 -13.55 10.90
C ILE A 140 -16.77 -14.48 9.69
N ILE A 141 -16.09 -15.63 9.81
CA ILE A 141 -15.96 -16.61 8.70
C ILE A 141 -17.33 -17.07 8.16
N PRO A 142 -18.32 -17.41 9.00
CA PRO A 142 -19.63 -17.86 8.52
C PRO A 142 -20.40 -16.81 7.71
N LEU A 143 -20.03 -15.53 7.79
CA LEU A 143 -20.67 -14.47 7.00
C LEU A 143 -20.30 -14.56 5.51
N GLY A 144 -19.11 -15.07 5.18
CA GLY A 144 -18.66 -15.25 3.80
C GLY A 144 -18.48 -13.96 2.99
N VAL A 145 -18.50 -12.80 3.65
CA VAL A 145 -18.33 -11.47 3.02
C VAL A 145 -17.49 -10.57 3.92
N LEU A 146 -16.91 -9.53 3.32
CA LEU A 146 -16.24 -8.42 4.01
C LEU A 146 -16.52 -7.10 3.30
N ASP A 147 -16.50 -6.00 4.05
CA ASP A 147 -16.50 -4.65 3.52
C ASP A 147 -15.04 -4.15 3.44
N LEU A 148 -14.63 -3.65 2.28
CA LEU A 148 -13.41 -2.86 2.14
C LEU A 148 -13.69 -1.46 2.70
N LEU A 149 -13.17 -1.18 3.89
CA LEU A 149 -13.44 0.05 4.65
C LEU A 149 -12.65 1.24 4.13
N ASN A 150 -11.41 1.00 3.73
CA ASN A 150 -10.51 1.95 3.08
C ASN A 150 -9.46 1.17 2.29
N THR A 151 -9.33 1.46 0.99
CA THR A 151 -8.36 0.84 0.10
C THR A 151 -7.69 1.88 -0.78
N ASP A 152 -6.36 1.92 -0.73
CA ASP A 152 -5.53 2.80 -1.54
C ASP A 152 -4.74 1.93 -2.52
N VAL A 153 -4.77 2.28 -3.81
CA VAL A 153 -4.16 1.49 -4.89
C VAL A 153 -3.34 2.40 -5.79
N ASP A 154 -2.10 2.02 -6.04
CA ASP A 154 -1.28 2.63 -7.09
C ASP A 154 -1.48 1.82 -8.38
N VAL A 155 -2.14 2.42 -9.37
CA VAL A 155 -2.44 1.78 -10.67
C VAL A 155 -1.76 2.55 -11.79
N ARG A 156 -1.30 1.85 -12.83
CA ARG A 156 -0.96 2.44 -14.13
C ARG A 156 -2.03 2.08 -15.16
N ALA A 157 -2.62 3.09 -15.78
CA ALA A 157 -3.63 2.91 -16.82
C ALA A 157 -3.03 3.01 -18.22
N GLY A 158 -3.54 2.21 -19.16
CA GLY A 158 -3.09 2.19 -20.55
C GLY A 158 -1.68 1.58 -20.71
N THR A 159 -1.33 0.63 -19.85
CA THR A 159 -0.11 -0.17 -20.01
C THR A 159 -0.22 -1.12 -21.21
N ILE A 160 0.93 -1.65 -21.65
CA ILE A 160 0.99 -2.73 -22.63
C ILE A 160 1.78 -3.86 -21.99
N PHE A 161 1.10 -4.95 -21.62
CA PHE A 161 1.69 -6.08 -20.89
C PHE A 161 2.43 -5.65 -19.61
N GLY A 162 1.86 -4.69 -18.86
CA GLY A 162 2.47 -4.19 -17.62
C GLY A 162 3.53 -3.11 -17.78
N PHE A 163 3.92 -2.75 -19.01
CA PHE A 163 4.93 -1.72 -19.28
C PHE A 163 4.31 -0.35 -19.61
N GLY A 164 4.99 0.71 -19.18
CA GLY A 164 4.55 2.09 -19.41
C GLY A 164 3.30 2.47 -18.61
N GLY A 165 2.37 3.17 -19.26
CA GLY A 165 1.11 3.62 -18.66
C GLY A 165 1.21 4.95 -17.89
N ILE A 166 0.04 5.51 -17.60
CA ILE A 166 -0.10 6.73 -16.80
C ILE A 166 -0.36 6.32 -15.35
N PRO A 167 0.47 6.72 -14.37
CA PRO A 167 0.21 6.44 -12.97
C PRO A 167 -1.03 7.21 -12.49
N ILE A 168 -1.91 6.48 -11.81
CA ILE A 168 -3.17 6.94 -11.25
C ILE A 168 -3.23 6.41 -9.81
N PRO A 169 -2.85 7.22 -8.80
CA PRO A 169 -3.14 6.88 -7.42
C PRO A 169 -4.66 6.93 -7.20
N ILE A 170 -5.19 5.92 -6.52
CA ILE A 170 -6.59 5.82 -6.18
C ILE A 170 -6.68 5.60 -4.67
N ASP A 171 -7.03 6.63 -3.93
CA ASP A 171 -7.11 6.59 -2.48
C ASP A 171 -8.56 6.43 -2.00
N GLY A 172 -8.76 5.79 -0.86
CA GLY A 172 -10.05 5.76 -0.17
C GLY A 172 -11.13 4.94 -0.85
N LEU A 173 -10.78 3.93 -1.67
CA LEU A 173 -11.77 3.03 -2.25
C LEU A 173 -12.52 2.26 -1.17
N LYS A 174 -13.84 2.18 -1.34
CA LYS A 174 -14.76 1.46 -0.46
C LYS A 174 -15.61 0.51 -1.29
N GLN A 175 -15.80 -0.69 -0.77
CA GLN A 175 -16.64 -1.68 -1.43
C GLN A 175 -17.31 -2.56 -0.38
N SER A 176 -18.63 -2.63 -0.41
CA SER A 176 -19.39 -3.44 0.54
C SER A 176 -19.67 -4.84 0.01
N ASN A 177 -19.89 -5.79 0.93
CA ASN A 177 -20.29 -7.16 0.64
C ASN A 177 -19.38 -7.87 -0.38
N VAL A 178 -18.06 -7.69 -0.27
CA VAL A 178 -17.09 -8.41 -1.10
C VAL A 178 -17.09 -9.87 -0.67
N PRO A 179 -17.39 -10.84 -1.56
CA PRO A 179 -17.36 -12.25 -1.22
C PRO A 179 -15.98 -12.71 -0.75
N VAL A 180 -15.95 -13.50 0.33
CA VAL A 180 -14.73 -14.06 0.90
C VAL A 180 -14.84 -15.57 1.06
N THR A 181 -13.83 -16.28 0.56
CA THR A 181 -13.66 -17.72 0.77
C THR A 181 -12.55 -17.93 1.80
N TYR A 182 -12.86 -18.66 2.87
CA TYR A 182 -11.91 -18.97 3.94
C TYR A 182 -11.42 -20.40 3.83
N ASN A 183 -10.11 -20.57 3.72
CA ASN A 183 -9.43 -21.85 3.75
C ASN A 183 -8.75 -22.01 5.11
N LEU A 184 -9.21 -22.99 5.89
CA LEU A 184 -8.64 -23.35 7.19
C LEU A 184 -7.65 -24.50 6.98
N ASP A 185 -6.36 -24.19 6.96
CA ASP A 185 -5.30 -25.19 6.95
C ASP A 185 -4.78 -25.41 8.37
N ILE A 186 -5.56 -26.17 9.13
CA ILE A 186 -5.32 -26.48 10.54
C ILE A 186 -4.76 -27.89 10.74
N THR A 187 -4.40 -28.59 9.66
CA THR A 187 -4.08 -30.01 9.71
C THR A 187 -2.61 -30.34 9.96
N GLY A 188 -1.67 -29.44 9.62
CA GLY A 188 -0.24 -29.68 9.82
C GLY A 188 0.36 -30.74 8.90
#